data_AF-A0A919AND9-F1
#
_entry.id   AF-A0A919AND9-F1
#
_cell.length_a   1.000
_cell.length_b   1.000
_cell.length_c   1.000
_cell.angle_alpha   90.00
_cell.angle_beta   90.00
_cell.angle_gamma   90.00
#
_symmetry.space_group_name_H-M   'P 1'
#
loop_
_entity.id
_entity.type
_entity.pdbx_description
1 polymer ?
#
loop_
_entity_poly.entity_id
_entity_poly.type
_entity_poly.pdbx_seq_one_letter_code
_entity_poly.pdbx_strand_id
1 'polypeptide(L)'
;MDDGTADTIVAARRAAVRERNAMATEILAGLGVRPDPAAPHLWLPLPDPWGVGQFTAAARDAGVLVSPGDEYATSRRQSAFGVRVGLNADVDDDALRRALLSLVGLLHTSPRGPNG
;
A
#
# COMPACT_ATOMS: atom_id res chain seq x y z
N MET A 1 -37.87 1.16 14.08
CA MET A 1 -36.95 2.16 14.64
C MET A 1 -35.57 1.57 14.42
N ASP A 2 -34.94 1.98 13.33
CA ASP A 2 -33.72 1.41 12.77
C ASP A 2 -32.66 2.50 12.91
N ASP A 3 -32.07 2.67 14.09
CA ASP A 3 -31.29 3.88 14.34
C ASP A 3 -30.20 3.66 15.38
N GLY A 4 -28.95 3.56 14.92
CA GLY A 4 -27.77 3.85 15.74
C GLY A 4 -26.65 2.81 15.78
N THR A 5 -26.91 1.56 15.41
CA THR A 5 -25.85 0.51 15.49
C THR A 5 -24.93 0.54 14.26
N ALA A 6 -25.45 0.89 13.08
CA ALA A 6 -24.64 0.97 11.86
C ALA A 6 -23.62 2.13 11.92
N ASP A 7 -24.02 3.28 12.47
CA ASP A 7 -23.18 4.48 12.48
C ASP A 7 -21.99 4.36 13.44
N THR A 8 -22.20 3.74 14.61
CA THR A 8 -21.15 3.46 15.60
C THR A 8 -20.11 2.45 15.08
N ILE A 9 -20.54 1.42 14.35
CA ILE A 9 -19.63 0.45 13.72
C ILE A 9 -18.79 1.10 12.62
N VAL A 10 -19.39 2.00 11.83
CA VAL A 10 -18.68 2.73 10.77
C VAL A 10 -17.67 3.72 11.35
N ALA A 11 -18.03 4.45 12.42
CA ALA A 11 -17.12 5.37 13.10
C ALA A 11 -15.90 4.66 13.71
N ALA A 12 -16.11 3.52 14.38
CA ALA A 12 -15.03 2.70 14.94
C ALA A 12 -14.09 2.16 13.85
N ARG A 13 -14.64 1.69 12.72
CA ARG A 13 -13.84 1.26 11.57
C ARG A 13 -13.03 2.41 10.97
N ARG A 14 -13.61 3.62 10.85
CA ARG A 14 -12.91 4.80 10.35
C ARG A 14 -11.76 5.23 11.25
N ALA A 15 -11.93 5.19 12.57
CA ALA A 15 -10.86 5.50 13.51
C ALA A 15 -9.67 4.54 13.34
N ALA A 16 -9.95 3.24 13.25
CA ALA A 16 -8.94 2.21 13.04
C ALA A 16 -8.24 2.32 11.66
N VAL A 17 -8.96 2.76 10.62
CA VAL A 17 -8.37 3.05 9.30
C VAL A 17 -7.47 4.29 9.34
N ARG A 18 -7.83 5.33 10.10
CA ARG A 18 -7.00 6.53 10.26
C ARG A 18 -5.69 6.23 10.98
N GLU A 19 -5.73 5.40 12.01
CA GLU A 19 -4.53 5.02 12.76
C GLU A 19 -3.58 4.18 11.91
N ARG A 20 -4.11 3.21 11.15
CA ARG A 20 -3.34 2.46 10.15
C ARG A 20 -2.76 3.34 9.04
N ASN A 21 -3.55 4.30 8.53
CA ASN A 21 -3.06 5.28 7.55
C ASN A 21 -1.93 6.14 8.12
N ALA A 22 -2.04 6.60 9.37
CA ALA A 22 -0.99 7.36 10.02
C ALA A 22 0.30 6.55 10.13
N MET A 23 0.21 5.31 10.64
CA MET A 23 1.36 4.40 10.74
C MET A 23 2.01 4.15 9.37
N ALA A 24 1.20 3.88 8.34
CA ALA A 24 1.71 3.63 7.00
C ALA A 24 2.34 4.87 6.37
N THR A 25 1.79 6.06 6.65
CA THR A 25 2.37 7.34 6.25
C THR A 25 3.74 7.54 6.87
N GLU A 26 3.90 7.26 8.16
CA GLU A 26 5.17 7.40 8.86
C GLU A 26 6.23 6.43 8.32
N ILE A 27 5.87 5.17 8.12
CA ILE A 27 6.81 4.14 7.63
C ILE A 27 7.25 4.42 6.19
N LEU A 28 6.30 4.85 5.34
CA LEU A 28 6.56 5.11 3.92
C LEU A 28 7.00 6.57 3.67
N ALA A 29 7.21 7.35 4.73
CA ALA A 29 7.66 8.73 4.62
C ALA A 29 8.97 8.81 3.83
N GLY A 30 9.05 9.76 2.89
CA GLY A 30 10.24 9.94 2.03
C GLY A 30 10.25 9.09 0.76
N LEU A 31 9.33 8.13 0.59
CA LEU A 31 9.20 7.32 -0.64
C LEU A 31 8.25 7.94 -1.68
N GLY A 32 7.82 9.19 -1.49
CA GLY A 32 6.90 9.87 -2.40
C GLY A 32 5.46 9.38 -2.32
N VAL A 33 5.11 8.58 -1.30
CA VAL A 33 3.73 8.13 -1.09
C VAL A 33 2.79 9.29 -0.86
N ARG A 34 1.57 9.15 -1.36
CA ARG A 34 0.47 10.09 -1.07
C ARG A 34 -0.54 9.37 -0.18
N PRO A 35 -0.48 9.57 1.15
CA PRO A 35 -1.49 9.04 2.02
C PRO A 35 -2.78 9.83 1.87
N ASP A 36 -3.89 9.11 1.85
CA ASP A 36 -5.23 9.70 1.92
C ASP A 36 -5.90 9.18 3.19
N PRO A 37 -6.15 10.05 4.19
CA PRO A 37 -6.69 9.64 5.49
C PRO A 37 -8.12 9.08 5.41
N ALA A 38 -8.81 9.25 4.29
CA ALA A 38 -10.12 8.67 4.02
C ALA A 38 -10.04 7.42 3.12
N ALA A 39 -8.89 7.14 2.51
CA ALA A 39 -8.72 5.99 1.64
C ALA A 39 -8.27 4.75 2.42
N PRO A 40 -8.86 3.58 2.12
CA PRO A 40 -8.41 2.30 2.66
C PRO A 40 -7.14 1.75 1.97
N HIS A 41 -6.44 2.59 1.22
CA HIS A 41 -5.31 2.20 0.39
C HIS A 41 -4.38 3.39 0.19
N LEU A 42 -3.14 3.08 -0.18
CA LEU A 42 -2.09 4.05 -0.45
C LEU A 42 -1.53 3.81 -1.85
N TRP A 43 -1.09 4.89 -2.47
CA TRP A 43 -0.28 4.81 -3.68
C TRP A 43 1.20 4.90 -3.34
N LEU A 44 1.94 3.86 -3.70
CA LEU A 44 3.39 3.78 -3.56
C LEU A 44 4.03 3.95 -4.95
N PRO A 45 4.62 5.12 -5.25
CA PRO A 45 5.41 5.26 -6.45
C PRO A 45 6.70 4.44 -6.33
N LEU A 46 7.06 3.77 -7.42
CA LEU A 46 8.26 2.99 -7.56
C LEU A 46 9.34 3.87 -8.21
N PRO A 47 10.53 3.99 -7.61
CA PRO A 47 11.66 4.66 -8.24
C PRO A 47 12.24 3.78 -9.36
N ASP A 48 12.85 4.40 -10.36
CA ASP A 48 13.70 3.67 -11.31
C ASP A 48 14.83 2.94 -10.53
N PRO A 49 15.16 1.67 -10.84
CA PRO A 49 14.72 0.85 -11.98
C PRO A 49 13.57 -0.13 -11.68
N TRP A 50 12.78 0.08 -10.63
CA TRP A 50 11.70 -0.84 -10.26
C TRP A 50 10.53 -0.80 -11.26
N GLY A 51 10.28 -1.92 -11.94
CA GLY A 51 9.06 -2.13 -12.71
C GLY A 51 7.89 -2.58 -11.84
N VAL A 52 6.66 -2.15 -12.16
CA VAL A 52 5.43 -2.51 -11.43
C VAL A 52 5.27 -4.02 -11.28
N GLY A 53 5.45 -4.79 -12.35
CA GLY A 53 5.33 -6.26 -12.31
C GLY A 53 6.40 -6.92 -11.44
N GLN A 54 7.64 -6.43 -11.53
CA GLN A 54 8.76 -6.96 -10.75
C GLN A 54 8.61 -6.66 -9.25
N PHE A 55 8.23 -5.44 -8.90
CA PHE A 55 7.95 -5.07 -7.53
C PHE A 55 6.75 -5.82 -6.97
N THR A 56 5.69 -6.00 -7.76
CA THR A 56 4.51 -6.79 -7.35
C THR A 56 4.90 -8.24 -7.08
N ALA A 57 5.75 -8.85 -7.92
CA ALA A 57 6.25 -10.20 -7.68
C ALA A 57 7.13 -10.28 -6.42
N ALA A 58 8.04 -9.32 -6.23
CA ALA A 58 8.91 -9.26 -5.05
C ALA A 58 8.11 -9.03 -3.75
N ALA A 59 7.11 -8.15 -3.78
CA ALA A 59 6.21 -7.92 -2.67
C ALA A 59 5.44 -9.20 -2.31
N ARG A 60 4.92 -9.92 -3.33
CA ARG A 60 4.23 -11.21 -3.12
C ARG A 60 5.15 -12.27 -2.51
N ASP A 61 6.41 -12.34 -2.95
CA ASP A 61 7.42 -13.24 -2.38
C ASP A 61 7.70 -12.91 -0.90
N ALA A 62 7.69 -11.62 -0.57
CA ALA A 62 7.77 -11.13 0.82
C ALA A 62 6.46 -11.30 1.63
N GLY A 63 5.43 -11.95 1.06
CA GLY A 63 4.13 -12.16 1.70
C GLY A 63 3.19 -10.95 1.69
N VAL A 64 3.49 -9.93 0.89
CA VAL A 64 2.71 -8.69 0.81
C VAL A 64 1.94 -8.63 -0.51
N LEU A 65 0.62 -8.58 -0.43
CA LEU A 65 -0.24 -8.42 -1.59
C LEU A 65 -0.38 -6.93 -1.95
N VAL A 66 0.12 -6.55 -3.12
CA VAL A 66 -0.06 -5.22 -3.70
C VAL A 66 -0.80 -5.32 -5.03
N SER A 67 -1.62 -4.31 -5.36
CA SER A 67 -2.26 -4.24 -6.67
C SER A 67 -1.37 -3.44 -7.62
N PRO A 68 -1.08 -3.94 -8.83
CA PRO A 68 -0.33 -3.18 -9.82
C PRO A 68 -1.09 -1.90 -10.19
N GLY A 69 -0.37 -0.78 -10.28
CA GLY A 69 -0.96 0.49 -10.69
C GLY A 69 -1.46 0.51 -12.13
N ASP A 70 -1.01 -0.45 -12.94
CA ASP A 70 -1.28 -0.51 -14.38
C ASP A 70 -2.75 -0.81 -14.70
N GLU A 71 -3.46 -1.51 -13.80
CA GLU A 71 -4.90 -1.77 -13.95
C GLU A 71 -5.77 -0.53 -13.70
N TYR A 72 -5.21 0.54 -13.12
CA TYR A 72 -5.97 1.69 -12.60
C TYR A 72 -5.59 3.02 -13.23
N ALA A 73 -4.70 3.06 -14.21
CA ALA A 73 -4.23 4.32 -14.74
C ALA A 73 -5.03 4.80 -15.96
N THR A 74 -5.69 5.93 -15.77
CA THR A 74 -6.36 6.69 -16.85
C THR A 74 -5.37 7.33 -17.85
N SER A 75 -4.05 7.24 -17.61
CA SER A 75 -3.02 7.77 -18.51
C SER A 75 -1.71 6.99 -18.40
N ARG A 76 -1.19 6.51 -19.54
CA ARG A 76 0.04 5.69 -19.67
C ARG A 76 1.29 6.24 -18.97
N ARG A 77 1.31 7.52 -18.61
CA ARG A 77 2.43 8.21 -17.96
C ARG A 77 2.37 8.21 -16.43
N GLN A 78 1.20 8.03 -15.83
CA GLN A 78 1.04 7.87 -14.37
C GLN A 78 0.91 6.39 -13.95
N SER A 79 0.52 5.53 -14.91
CA SER A 79 0.43 4.06 -14.79
C SER A 79 1.73 3.35 -14.47
N ALA A 80 2.82 3.82 -15.07
CA ALA A 80 3.95 2.95 -15.35
C ALA A 80 4.86 2.68 -14.15
N PHE A 81 4.69 3.38 -13.02
CA PHE A 81 5.70 3.41 -11.96
C PHE A 81 5.10 3.38 -10.55
N GLY A 82 4.02 2.64 -10.27
CA GLY A 82 3.46 2.60 -8.92
C GLY A 82 2.63 1.36 -8.61
N VAL A 83 2.50 1.06 -7.32
CA VAL A 83 1.60 0.01 -6.80
C VAL A 83 0.66 0.57 -5.76
N ARG A 84 -0.54 -0.02 -5.67
CA ARG A 84 -1.50 0.27 -4.61
C ARG A 84 -1.32 -0.71 -3.46
N VAL A 85 -1.14 -0.18 -2.25
CA VAL A 85 -1.04 -0.96 -1.01
C VAL A 85 -2.37 -0.86 -0.28
N GLY A 86 -3.04 -1.99 -0.06
CA GLY A 86 -4.30 -2.04 0.70
C GLY A 86 -4.03 -2.00 2.21
N LEU A 87 -4.67 -1.06 2.92
CA LEU A 87 -4.59 -0.93 4.38
C LEU A 87 -5.76 -1.61 5.11
N ASN A 88 -6.79 -2.00 4.37
CA ASN A 88 -8.02 -2.62 4.88
C ASN A 88 -7.93 -4.15 5.03
N ALA A 89 -6.73 -4.73 5.06
CA ALA A 89 -6.61 -6.16 5.28
C ALA A 89 -7.09 -6.50 6.71
N ASP A 90 -7.79 -7.63 6.86
CA ASP A 90 -8.22 -8.19 8.15
C ASP A 90 -6.98 -8.76 8.87
N VAL A 91 -6.02 -7.88 9.18
CA VAL A 91 -4.71 -8.17 9.74
C VAL A 91 -4.43 -7.24 10.90
N ASP A 92 -3.70 -7.75 11.89
CA ASP A 92 -3.27 -6.94 13.02
C ASP A 92 -2.28 -5.85 12.59
N ASP A 93 -2.20 -4.79 13.39
CA ASP A 93 -1.35 -3.63 13.09
C ASP A 93 0.14 -4.00 12.99
N ASP A 94 0.59 -5.01 13.74
CA ASP A 94 1.96 -5.51 13.66
C ASP A 94 2.23 -6.23 12.32
N ALA A 95 1.25 -6.99 11.81
CA ALA A 95 1.35 -7.62 10.50
C ALA A 95 1.37 -6.58 9.37
N LEU A 96 0.53 -5.55 9.46
CA LEU A 96 0.56 -4.42 8.54
C LEU A 96 1.92 -3.69 8.60
N ARG A 97 2.42 -3.40 9.80
CA ARG A 97 3.73 -2.76 10.00
C ARG A 97 4.85 -3.56 9.36
N ARG A 98 4.91 -4.88 9.60
CA ARG A 98 5.90 -5.77 8.99
C ARG A 98 5.79 -5.77 7.47
N ALA A 99 4.58 -5.82 6.92
CA ALA A 99 4.36 -5.77 5.48
C ALA A 99 4.88 -4.46 4.87
N LEU A 100 4.59 -3.32 5.49
CA LEU A 100 5.08 -2.01 5.05
C LEU A 100 6.61 -1.92 5.12
N LEU A 101 7.21 -2.39 6.22
CA LEU A 101 8.67 -2.45 6.36
C LEU A 101 9.32 -3.34 5.31
N SER A 102 8.70 -4.48 4.96
CA SER A 102 9.17 -5.33 3.86
C SER A 102 9.14 -4.58 2.52
N LEU A 103 8.10 -3.80 2.23
CA LEU A 103 8.04 -2.98 1.02
C LEU A 103 9.15 -1.91 0.98
N VAL A 104 9.41 -1.24 2.11
CA VAL A 104 10.53 -0.29 2.23
C VAL A 104 11.86 -0.99 2.00
N GLY A 105 12.07 -2.14 2.64
CA GLY A 105 13.27 -2.96 2.45
C GLY A 105 13.46 -3.36 0.98
N LEU A 106 12.39 -3.80 0.31
CA LEU A 106 12.43 -4.11 -1.12
C LEU A 106 12.84 -2.91 -1.95
N LEU A 107 12.28 -1.72 -1.69
CA LEU A 107 12.67 -0.50 -2.42
C LEU A 107 14.14 -0.12 -2.24
N HIS A 108 14.73 -0.40 -1.07
CA HIS A 108 16.16 -0.21 -0.83
C HIS A 108 17.03 -1.30 -1.44
N THR A 109 16.48 -2.47 -1.74
CA THR A 109 17.18 -3.49 -2.52
C THR A 109 17.15 -3.13 -3.99
N SER A 110 18.24 -3.42 -4.71
CA SER A 110 18.19 -3.34 -6.17
C SER A 110 17.22 -4.40 -6.69
N PRO A 111 16.35 -4.09 -7.67
CA PRO A 111 15.56 -5.11 -8.31
C PRO A 111 16.51 -6.18 -8.83
N ARG A 112 16.21 -7.45 -8.55
CA ARG A 112 16.97 -8.57 -9.15
C ARG A 112 16.88 -8.38 -10.66
N GLY A 113 17.99 -7.94 -11.28
CA GLY A 113 18.03 -7.66 -12.72
C GLY A 113 17.47 -8.84 -13.51
N PRO A 114 16.87 -8.61 -14.70
CA PRO A 114 16.38 -9.68 -15.53
C PRO A 114 17.56 -10.61 -15.86
N ASN A 115 17.60 -11.76 -15.19
CA ASN A 115 18.46 -12.86 -15.57
C ASN A 115 17.63 -13.70 -16.54
N GLY A 116 17.96 -13.62 -17.83
CA GLY A 116 17.38 -14.45 -18.89
C GLY A 116 16.72 -13.67 -20.00
#